data_AF-A0A1D7U0U1-F1
#
_entry.id   AF-A0A1D7U0U1-F1
#
_cell.length_a   1.000
_cell.length_b   1.000
_cell.length_c   1.000
_cell.angle_alpha   90.00
_cell.angle_beta   90.00
_cell.angle_gamma   90.00
#
_symmetry.space_group_name_H-M   'P 1'
#
loop_
_entity.id
_entity.type
_entity.pdbx_description
1 polymer ?
#
loop_
_entity_poly.entity_id
_entity_poly.type
_entity_poly.pdbx_seq_one_letter_code
_entity_poly.pdbx_strand_id
1 'polypeptide(L)'
;MQRYPWIVVRFACTRCRAYSNVRLAVLAERFGATETVGRLIEMFQRNCPHRPQKRNGRVALRDTPCGGYCPDLGNTRPPDLPPSLAGLSLIDGGKDDLLPVEPAPFERRRRVGDDV
;
A
#
# COMPACT_ATOMS: atom_id res chain seq x y z
N MET A 1 -8.45 13.92 -20.84
CA MET A 1 -7.67 12.66 -20.92
C MET A 1 -7.70 11.97 -19.56
N GLN A 2 -8.53 10.94 -19.38
CA GLN A 2 -8.48 10.08 -18.19
C GLN A 2 -7.83 8.75 -18.59
N ARG A 3 -6.50 8.65 -18.49
CA ARG A 3 -5.76 7.43 -18.88
C ARG A 3 -5.92 6.28 -17.89
N TYR A 4 -6.47 6.53 -16.70
CA TYR A 4 -6.55 5.55 -15.61
C TYR A 4 -7.81 5.73 -14.74
N PRO A 5 -9.02 5.46 -15.27
CA PRO A 5 -10.27 5.63 -14.52
C PRO A 5 -10.42 4.67 -13.33
N TRP A 6 -9.67 3.56 -13.32
CA TRP A 6 -9.71 2.52 -12.28
C TRP A 6 -8.78 2.81 -11.10
N ILE A 7 -7.86 3.78 -11.18
CA ILE A 7 -6.97 4.09 -10.07
C ILE A 7 -7.74 4.93 -9.05
N VAL A 8 -8.00 4.35 -7.88
CA VAL A 8 -8.61 5.01 -6.73
C VAL A 8 -7.52 5.31 -5.72
N VAL A 9 -7.47 6.57 -5.27
CA VAL A 9 -6.64 7.03 -4.17
C VAL A 9 -7.53 7.14 -2.93
N ARG A 10 -7.08 6.52 -1.84
CA ARG A 10 -7.81 6.48 -0.58
C ARG A 10 -7.18 7.46 0.40
N PHE A 11 -8.01 8.22 1.09
CA PHE A 11 -7.59 9.06 2.22
C PHE A 11 -8.32 8.60 3.47
N ALA A 12 -7.58 8.41 4.56
CA ALA A 12 -8.11 7.94 5.83
C ALA A 12 -7.56 8.77 6.98
N CYS A 13 -8.30 8.80 8.08
CA CYS A 13 -7.93 9.49 9.31
C CYS A 13 -7.93 8.50 10.47
N THR A 14 -6.83 8.41 11.23
CA THR A 14 -6.72 7.48 12.35
C THR A 14 -7.66 7.81 13.51
N ARG A 15 -7.95 9.09 13.76
CA ARG A 15 -8.72 9.54 14.94
C ARG A 15 -10.20 9.80 14.64
N CYS A 16 -10.46 10.51 13.56
CA CYS A 16 -11.79 11.03 13.22
C CYS A 16 -12.66 10.08 12.39
N ARG A 17 -12.14 8.88 12.03
CA ARG A 17 -12.78 7.90 11.12
C ARG A 17 -13.22 8.49 9.76
N ALA A 18 -12.77 9.69 9.43
CA ALA A 18 -13.00 10.28 8.12
C ALA A 18 -12.29 9.42 7.07
N TYR A 19 -12.98 9.17 5.97
CA TYR A 19 -12.52 8.31 4.90
C TYR A 19 -13.06 8.84 3.57
N SER A 20 -12.23 8.84 2.52
CA SER A 20 -12.65 9.18 1.17
C SER A 20 -11.92 8.37 0.11
N ASN A 21 -12.66 8.03 -0.94
CA ASN A 21 -12.15 7.36 -2.14
C ASN A 21 -12.32 8.32 -3.31
N VAL A 22 -11.23 8.66 -4.00
CA VAL A 22 -11.29 9.55 -5.16
C VAL A 22 -10.47 8.96 -6.30
N ARG A 23 -11.00 9.03 -7.52
CA ARG A 23 -10.26 8.59 -8.71
C ARG A 23 -9.08 9.53 -8.97
N LEU A 24 -7.92 8.96 -9.29
CA LEU A 24 -6.71 9.73 -9.59
C LEU A 24 -6.94 10.71 -10.74
N ALA A 25 -7.70 10.31 -11.77
CA ALA A 25 -8.04 11.16 -12.89
C ALA A 25 -8.82 12.43 -12.46
N VAL A 26 -9.72 12.31 -11.49
CA VAL A 26 -10.49 13.45 -10.93
C VAL A 26 -9.58 14.36 -10.10
N LEU A 27 -8.64 13.78 -9.35
CA LEU A 27 -7.65 14.56 -8.60
C LEU A 27 -6.73 15.35 -9.53
N ALA A 28 -6.25 14.72 -10.61
CA ALA A 28 -5.40 15.36 -11.60
C ALA A 28 -6.12 16.46 -12.39
N GLU A 29 -7.41 16.28 -12.70
CA GLU A 29 -8.22 17.29 -13.35
C GLU A 29 -8.48 18.49 -12.43
N ARG A 30 -8.73 18.25 -11.14
CA ARG A 30 -9.09 19.30 -10.19
C ARG A 30 -7.89 20.07 -9.62
N PHE A 31 -6.76 19.40 -9.40
CA PHE A 31 -5.59 19.96 -8.73
C PHE A 31 -4.35 20.05 -9.64
N GLY A 32 -4.42 19.49 -10.84
CA GLY A 32 -3.28 19.38 -11.74
C GLY A 32 -2.45 18.12 -11.51
N ALA A 33 -1.67 17.74 -12.52
CA ALA A 33 -0.86 16.54 -12.50
C ALA A 33 0.41 16.64 -11.62
N THR A 34 0.81 17.85 -11.23
CA THR A 34 2.02 18.14 -10.45
C THR A 34 1.77 18.22 -8.95
N GLU A 35 0.53 18.10 -8.51
CA GLU A 35 0.18 18.24 -7.09
C GLU A 35 0.67 17.04 -6.28
N THR A 36 1.14 17.29 -5.06
CA THR A 36 1.70 16.23 -4.21
C THR A 36 0.62 15.55 -3.38
N VAL A 37 0.77 14.24 -3.14
CA VAL A 37 -0.14 13.50 -2.24
C VAL A 37 -0.15 14.12 -0.84
N GLY A 38 0.98 14.64 -0.36
CA GLY A 38 1.07 15.36 0.92
C GLY A 38 0.13 16.56 0.98
N ARG A 39 0.07 17.38 -0.08
CA ARG A 39 -0.84 18.53 -0.14
C ARG A 39 -2.30 18.11 -0.24
N LEU A 40 -2.61 17.05 -0.98
CA LEU A 40 -3.96 16.48 -1.03
C LEU A 40 -4.41 15.99 0.36
N ILE A 41 -3.52 15.36 1.11
CA ILE A 41 -3.75 14.96 2.51
C ILE A 41 -4.00 16.20 3.40
N GLU A 42 -3.21 17.26 3.27
CA GLU A 42 -3.45 18.51 4.02
C GLU A 42 -4.82 19.11 3.71
N MET A 43 -5.27 19.03 2.46
CA MET A 43 -6.60 19.48 2.04
C MET A 43 -7.71 18.62 2.64
N PHE A 44 -7.56 17.29 2.60
CA PHE A 44 -8.48 16.36 3.26
C PHE A 44 -8.60 16.63 4.76
N GLN A 45 -7.47 16.93 5.42
CA GLN A 45 -7.43 17.24 6.84
C GLN A 45 -7.98 18.63 7.22
N ARG A 46 -8.27 19.54 6.26
CA ARG A 46 -8.70 20.92 6.57
C ARG A 46 -9.89 20.98 7.53
N ASN A 47 -10.80 20.02 7.40
CA ASN A 47 -12.01 19.92 8.20
C ASN A 47 -11.89 18.90 9.36
N CYS A 48 -10.70 18.33 9.63
CA CYS A 48 -10.54 17.41 10.76
C CYS A 48 -10.65 18.19 12.09
N PRO A 49 -11.57 17.82 13.01
CA PRO A 49 -11.71 18.50 14.30
C PRO A 49 -10.48 18.34 15.20
N HIS A 50 -9.69 17.30 14.95
CA HIS A 50 -8.47 16.98 15.70
C HIS A 50 -7.20 17.40 14.96
N ARG A 51 -7.30 18.22 13.90
CA ARG A 51 -6.15 18.64 13.10
C ARG A 51 -5.11 19.32 14.01
N PRO A 52 -3.84 18.89 14.01
CA PRO A 52 -2.81 19.53 14.81
C PRO A 52 -2.65 20.98 14.38
N GLN A 53 -2.93 21.91 15.28
CA GLN A 53 -2.61 23.31 15.05
C GLN A 53 -1.12 23.53 15.30
N LYS A 54 -0.42 24.06 14.28
CA LYS A 54 0.97 24.49 14.43
C LYS A 54 0.97 25.82 15.19
N ARG A 55 1.29 25.80 16.48
CA ARG A 55 1.58 27.02 17.25
C ARG A 55 3.07 27.29 17.13
N ASN A 56 3.45 28.40 16.51
CA ASN A 56 4.85 28.82 16.34
C ASN A 56 5.73 27.77 15.65
N GLY A 57 5.22 27.11 14.61
CA GLY A 57 5.95 26.06 13.87
C GLY A 57 6.10 24.73 14.62
N ARG A 58 5.62 24.63 15.86
CA ARG A 58 5.63 23.39 16.65
C ARG A 58 4.21 22.83 16.74
N VAL A 59 4.09 21.52 16.55
CA VAL A 59 2.86 20.79 16.80
C VAL A 59 2.78 20.54 18.31
N ALA A 60 1.74 21.05 18.96
CA ALA A 60 1.52 20.76 20.37
C ALA A 60 1.21 19.26 20.52
N LEU A 61 2.12 18.54 21.18
CA LEU A 61 1.98 17.10 21.48
C LEU A 61 0.95 16.92 22.60
N ARG A 62 -0.32 17.20 22.32
CA ARG A 62 -1.42 16.82 23.21
C ARG A 62 -2.36 15.95 22.41
N ASP A 63 -2.32 14.67 22.77
CA ASP A 63 -2.96 13.52 22.11
C ASP A 63 -2.46 13.26 20.68
N THR A 64 -2.49 12.00 20.25
CA THR A 64 -2.10 11.58 18.89
C THR A 64 -2.71 12.53 17.86
N PRO A 65 -1.90 13.34 17.14
CA PRO A 65 -2.44 14.32 16.23
C PRO A 65 -3.19 13.59 15.12
N CYS A 66 -4.39 14.07 14.76
CA CYS A 66 -5.09 13.59 13.57
C CYS A 66 -4.20 13.83 12.36
N GLY A 67 -3.55 12.76 11.91
CA GLY A 67 -2.86 12.68 10.64
C GLY A 67 -3.77 11.94 9.69
N GLY A 68 -4.46 12.66 8.83
CA GLY A 68 -4.93 12.06 7.58
C GLY A 68 -3.73 11.43 6.88
N TYR A 69 -3.89 10.23 6.36
CA TYR A 69 -2.86 9.50 5.63
C TYR A 69 -3.48 8.86 4.40
N CYS A 70 -2.62 8.48 3.45
CA CYS A 70 -3.02 7.69 2.29
C CYS A 70 -2.67 6.23 2.57
N PRO A 71 -3.65 5.33 2.79
CA PRO A 71 -3.39 3.91 3.05
C PRO A 71 -2.68 3.21 1.88
N ASP A 72 -2.74 3.78 0.68
CA ASP A 72 -2.10 3.24 -0.51
C ASP A 72 -0.58 3.49 -0.52
N LEU A 73 -0.11 4.49 0.25
CA LEU A 73 1.33 4.76 0.35
C LEU A 73 1.99 3.77 1.31
N GLY A 74 2.91 2.96 0.77
CA GLY A 74 3.67 1.96 1.53
C GLY A 74 2.97 0.60 1.67
N ASN A 75 1.75 0.46 1.14
CA ASN A 75 1.08 -0.83 1.07
C ASN A 75 1.38 -1.50 -0.27
N THR A 76 2.16 -2.58 -0.25
CA THR A 76 2.48 -3.40 -1.42
C THR A 76 1.42 -4.45 -1.73
N ARG A 77 0.37 -4.55 -0.90
CA ARG A 77 -0.70 -5.53 -1.14
C ARG A 77 -1.50 -5.14 -2.39
N PRO A 78 -1.77 -6.09 -3.29
CA PRO A 78 -2.68 -5.86 -4.40
C PRO A 78 -4.06 -5.44 -3.85
N PRO A 79 -4.70 -4.41 -4.42
CA PRO A 79 -5.98 -3.89 -3.94
C PRO A 79 -7.12 -4.93 -4.00
N ASP A 80 -6.99 -5.93 -4.86
CA ASP A 80 -8.00 -6.97 -5.11
C ASP A 80 -7.74 -8.28 -4.34
N LEU A 81 -6.69 -8.35 -3.51
CA LEU A 81 -6.39 -9.56 -2.76
C LEU A 81 -7.33 -9.65 -1.54
N PRO A 82 -8.25 -10.65 -1.48
CA PRO A 82 -9.15 -10.79 -0.35
C PRO A 82 -8.34 -11.03 0.94
N PRO A 83 -8.84 -10.58 2.11
CA PRO A 83 -8.11 -10.69 3.37
C PRO A 83 -7.63 -12.10 3.71
N SER A 84 -8.37 -13.13 3.27
CA SER A 84 -8.03 -14.55 3.44
C SER A 84 -6.79 -15.01 2.67
N LEU A 85 -6.41 -14.31 1.60
CA LEU A 85 -5.23 -14.61 0.78
C LEU A 85 -4.04 -13.68 1.07
N ALA A 86 -4.21 -12.71 1.98
CA ALA A 86 -3.19 -11.71 2.30
C ALA A 86 -2.11 -12.22 3.28
N GLY A 87 -2.19 -13.47 3.74
CA GLY A 87 -1.23 -14.09 4.63
C GLY A 87 -0.99 -15.56 4.28
N LEU A 88 0.15 -16.10 4.73
CA LEU A 88 0.41 -17.54 4.70
C LEU A 88 -0.61 -18.20 5.64
N SER A 89 -1.51 -19.01 5.07
CA SER A 89 -2.43 -19.84 5.86
C SER A 89 -1.72 -21.16 6.17
N LEU A 90 -1.83 -21.60 7.43
CA LEU A 90 -1.32 -22.90 7.84
C LEU A 90 -2.25 -23.96 7.23
N ILE A 91 -1.76 -24.71 6.24
CA ILE A 91 -2.52 -25.82 5.65
C ILE A 91 -2.36 -27.00 6.61
N ASP A 92 -3.45 -27.39 7.28
CA ASP A 92 -3.46 -28.66 8.02
C ASP A 92 -3.19 -29.81 7.04
N GLY A 93 -2.13 -30.58 7.30
CA GLY A 93 -1.70 -31.71 6.46
C GLY A 93 -0.45 -31.48 5.60
N GLY A 94 0.10 -30.26 5.51
CA GLY A 94 1.30 -30.00 4.68
C GLY A 94 2.63 -30.57 5.22
N LYS A 95 2.61 -31.22 6.39
CA LYS A 95 3.80 -31.80 7.03
C LYS A 95 4.13 -33.19 6.49
N ASP A 96 3.16 -33.86 5.87
CA ASP A 96 3.34 -35.23 5.34
C ASP A 96 3.70 -35.24 3.85
N ASP A 97 3.49 -34.13 3.12
CA ASP A 97 3.99 -33.91 1.76
C ASP A 97 5.47 -33.49 1.77
N LEU A 98 6.28 -34.21 2.53
CA LEU A 98 7.73 -34.07 2.50
C LEU A 98 8.22 -34.37 1.09
N LEU A 99 8.82 -33.36 0.45
CA LEU A 99 9.80 -33.56 -0.61
C LEU A 99 10.73 -34.72 -0.21
N PRO A 100 11.14 -35.59 -1.15
CA PRO A 100 12.00 -36.72 -0.85
C PRO A 100 13.19 -36.28 0.02
N VAL A 101 13.36 -36.97 1.15
CA VAL A 101 14.43 -36.72 2.15
C VAL A 101 15.82 -36.75 1.51
N GLU A 102 15.96 -37.47 0.40
CA GLU A 102 17.20 -37.49 -0.37
C GLU A 102 17.14 -36.44 -1.49
N PRO A 103 18.08 -35.48 -1.54
CA PRO A 103 18.23 -34.65 -2.73
C PRO A 103 18.55 -35.58 -3.91
N ALA A 104 17.83 -35.42 -5.02
CA ALA A 104 18.13 -36.14 -6.25
C ALA A 104 19.63 -35.99 -6.59
N PRO A 105 20.33 -37.06 -6.99
CA PRO A 105 21.75 -36.99 -7.31
C PRO A 105 21.98 -35.87 -8.32
N PHE A 106 22.96 -35.02 -8.04
CA PHE A 106 23.31 -33.88 -8.88
C PHE A 106 23.89 -34.40 -10.20
N GLU A 107 23.03 -34.73 -11.18
CA GLU A 107 23.49 -34.89 -12.55
C GLU A 107 24.02 -33.54 -13.02
N ARG A 108 25.34 -33.44 -13.11
CA ARG A 108 25.98 -32.31 -13.80
C ARG A 108 25.41 -32.27 -15.21
N ARG A 109 24.52 -31.32 -15.48
CA ARG A 109 24.12 -30.99 -16.84
C ARG A 109 25.40 -30.74 -17.63
N ARG A 110 25.72 -31.64 -18.56
CA ARG A 110 26.78 -31.40 -19.55
C ARG A 110 26.45 -30.08 -20.24
N ARG A 111 27.43 -29.17 -20.30
CA ARG A 111 27.33 -28.01 -21.19
C ARG A 111 27.25 -28.56 -22.61
N VAL A 112 26.22 -28.17 -23.35
CA VAL A 112 26.19 -28.40 -24.79
C VAL A 112 27.23 -27.47 -25.39
N GLY A 113 28.33 -28.01 -25.91
CA GLY A 113 29.39 -27.25 -26.58
C GLY A 113 30.86 -27.67 -26.36
N ASP A 114 31.16 -28.82 -25.75
CA ASP A 114 32.53 -29.38 -25.79
C ASP A 114 32.72 -30.23 -27.06
N ASP A 115 32.90 -29.56 -28.19
CA ASP A 115 33.47 -30.11 -29.43
C ASP A 115 34.26 -28.99 -30.14
N VAL A 116 35.55 -28.88 -29.81
CA VAL A 116 36.66 -28.43 -30.70
C VAL A 116 37.94 -29.12 -30.24
#